data_AF-A0A537JTP2-F1
#
_entry.id   AF-A0A537JTP2-F1
#
_cell.length_a   1.000
_cell.length_b   1.000
_cell.length_c   1.000
_cell.angle_alpha   90.00
_cell.angle_beta   90.00
_cell.angle_gamma   90.00
#
_symmetry.space_group_name_H-M   'P 1'
#
loop_
_entity.id
_entity.type
_entity.pdbx_description
1 polymer ?
#
loop_
_entity_poly.entity_id
_entity_poly.type
_entity_poly.pdbx_seq_one_letter_code
_entity_poly.pdbx_strand_id
1 'polypeptide(L)' 'YRAVYQLPDIFKTPFLLYFEGYKYHEIAMALNEPLGTIKSRIHFARKLLKEQISRY' A
#
# COMPACT_ATOMS: atom_id res chain seq x y z
N TYR A 1 -10.53 -6.50 8.25
CA TYR A 1 -10.49 -5.24 7.46
C TYR A 1 -10.22 -3.96 8.26
N ARG A 2 -10.46 -3.88 9.59
CA ARG A 2 -10.23 -2.64 10.38
C ARG A 2 -8.80 -2.06 10.29
N ALA A 3 -7.77 -2.90 10.22
CA ALA A 3 -6.36 -2.50 10.17
C ALA A 3 -5.99 -1.65 8.93
N VAL A 4 -6.57 -1.96 7.77
CA VAL A 4 -6.29 -1.24 6.51
C VAL A 4 -6.84 0.19 6.55
N TYR A 5 -7.94 0.44 7.26
CA TYR A 5 -8.49 1.78 7.44
C TYR A 5 -7.58 2.71 8.26
N GLN A 6 -6.69 2.14 9.09
CA GLN A 6 -5.73 2.89 9.90
C GLN A 6 -4.45 3.25 9.14
N LEU A 7 -4.27 2.75 7.90
CA LEU A 7 -3.15 3.18 7.07
C LEU A 7 -3.32 4.65 6.67
N PRO A 8 -2.24 5.45 6.71
CA PRO A 8 -2.19 6.74 6.03
C PRO A 8 -2.59 6.60 4.56
N ASP A 9 -3.34 7.57 4.02
CA ASP A 9 -3.93 7.46 2.67
C ASP A 9 -2.87 7.27 1.57
N ILE A 10 -1.70 7.90 1.75
CA ILE A 10 -0.54 7.73 0.85
C ILE A 10 -0.08 6.28 0.72
N PHE A 11 -0.32 5.43 1.73
CA PHE A 11 0.03 4.01 1.72
C PHE A 11 -1.19 3.14 1.40
N LYS A 12 -2.38 3.58 1.79
CA LYS A 12 -3.64 2.85 1.63
C LYS A 12 -3.98 2.61 0.16
N THR A 13 -4.04 3.65 -0.66
CA THR A 13 -4.48 3.53 -2.06
C THR A 13 -3.57 2.63 -2.90
N PRO A 14 -2.23 2.80 -2.90
CA PRO A 14 -1.34 1.90 -3.63
C PRO A 14 -1.40 0.46 -3.12
N PHE A 15 -1.56 0.27 -1.81
CA PHE A 15 -1.67 -1.06 -1.22
C PHE A 15 -2.95 -1.78 -1.63
N LEU A 16 -4.10 -1.10 -1.62
CA LEU A 16 -5.39 -1.68 -2.02
C LEU A 16 -5.36 -2.12 -3.49
N LEU A 17 -4.91 -1.26 -4.39
CA LEU A 17 -4.77 -1.61 -5.80
C LEU A 17 -3.82 -2.81 -5.99
N TYR A 18 -2.68 -2.83 -5.30
CA TYR A 18 -1.79 -3.99 -5.36
C TYR A 18 -2.45 -5.27 -4.84
N PHE A 19 -3.20 -5.16 -3.74
CA PHE A 19 -3.93 -6.28 -3.16
C PHE A 19 -5.05 -6.81 -4.08
N GLU A 20 -5.67 -5.93 -4.86
CA GLU A 20 -6.66 -6.26 -5.91
C GLU A 20 -6.03 -6.89 -7.16
N GLY A 21 -4.69 -6.93 -7.25
CA GLY A 21 -3.96 -7.62 -8.31
C GLY A 21 -3.35 -6.71 -9.38
N TYR A 22 -3.47 -5.39 -9.24
CA TYR A 22 -2.79 -4.45 -10.15
C TYR A 22 -1.26 -4.54 -10.00
N LYS A 23 -0.56 -4.52 -11.12
CA LYS A 23 0.90 -4.51 -11.16
C LYS A 23 1.43 -3.14 -10.77
N TYR A 24 2.64 -3.10 -10.21
CA TYR A 24 3.26 -1.84 -9.77
C TYR A 24 3.30 -0.74 -10.85
N HIS A 25 3.52 -1.10 -12.12
CA HIS A 25 3.53 -0.13 -13.22
C HIS A 25 2.14 0.40 -13.57
N GLU A 26 1.10 -0.44 -13.45
CA GLU A 26 -0.30 -0.03 -13.65
C GLU A 26 -0.72 0.98 -12.58
N ILE A 27 -0.35 0.71 -11.33
CA ILE A 27 -0.59 1.60 -10.19
C ILE A 27 0.18 2.92 -10.34
N ALA A 28 1.45 2.85 -10.76
CA ALA A 28 2.29 4.03 -11.00
C ALA A 28 1.67 4.96 -12.07
N MET A 29 1.18 4.38 -13.17
CA MET A 29 0.48 5.13 -14.20
C MET A 29 -0.86 5.69 -13.70
N ALA A 30 -1.67 4.87 -13.01
CA ALA A 30 -2.99 5.28 -12.51
C ALA A 30 -2.92 6.42 -11.50
N LEU A 31 -1.87 6.44 -10.66
CA LEU A 31 -1.67 7.48 -9.64
C LEU A 31 -0.77 8.63 -10.11
N ASN A 32 -0.25 8.56 -11.34
CA ASN A 32 0.73 9.51 -11.89
C ASN A 32 1.93 9.71 -10.95
N GLU A 33 2.50 8.61 -10.46
CA GLU A 33 3.63 8.61 -9.53
C GLU A 33 4.76 7.68 -9.98
N PRO A 34 6.02 7.93 -9.57
CA PRO A 34 7.14 7.07 -9.91
C PRO A 34 6.95 5.63 -9.43
N LEU A 35 7.37 4.66 -10.24
CA LEU A 35 7.34 3.23 -9.90
C LEU A 35 8.05 2.93 -8.56
N GLY A 36 9.16 3.61 -8.29
CA GLY A 36 9.90 3.49 -7.03
C GLY A 36 9.08 3.93 -5.82
N THR A 37 8.29 5.00 -5.96
CA THR A 37 7.39 5.52 -4.93
C THR A 37 6.25 4.55 -4.64
N ILE A 38 5.67 3.94 -5.67
CA ILE A 38 4.64 2.91 -5.49
C ILE A 38 5.18 1.70 -4.73
N LYS A 39 6.37 1.21 -5.12
CA LYS A 39 7.02 0.09 -4.42
C LYS A 39 7.28 0.40 -2.95
N SER A 40 7.81 1.58 -2.63
CA SER A 40 8.10 1.96 -1.24
C SER A 40 6.82 2.12 -0.42
N ARG A 41 5.79 2.77 -0.95
CA ARG A 41 4.49 2.93 -0.27
C ARG A 41 3.82 1.59 0.06
N ILE A 42 3.83 0.64 -0.87
CA ILE A 42 3.28 -0.72 -0.63
C ILE A 42 4.13 -1.48 0.40
N HIS A 43 5.46 -1.35 0.34
CA HIS A 43 6.34 -1.94 1.34
C HIS A 43 6.04 -1.40 2.76
N PHE A 44 5.92 -0.08 2.92
CA PHE A 44 5.57 0.54 4.20
C PHE A 44 4.18 0.14 4.68
N ALA A 45 3.18 0.07 3.79
CA ALA A 45 1.84 -0.42 4.14
C ALA A 45 1.88 -1.82 4.76
N ARG A 46 2.63 -2.75 4.14
CA ARG A 46 2.80 -4.13 4.66
C ARG A 46 3.48 -4.15 6.02
N LYS A 47 4.50 -3.31 6.22
CA LYS A 47 5.21 -3.20 7.50
C LYS A 47 4.28 -2.71 8.61
N LEU A 48 3.52 -1.65 8.37
CA LEU A 48 2.57 -1.09 9.33
C LEU A 48 1.48 -2.10 9.70
N LEU A 49 0.92 -2.81 8.72
CA LEU A 49 -0.09 -3.85 8.99
C LEU A 49 0.48 -5.00 9.81
N LYS A 50 1.72 -5.43 9.53
CA LYS A 50 2.40 -6.46 10.33
C LYS A 50 2.61 -6.01 11.77
N GLU A 51 3.04 -4.77 11.99
CA GLU A 51 3.25 -4.20 13.33
C GLU A 51 1.95 -4.07 14.13
N GLN A 52 0.81 -3.85 13.46
CA GLN A 52 -0.50 -3.85 14.11
C GLN A 52 -0.92 -5.25 14.53
N ILE A 53 -0.69 -6.27 13.69
CA ILE A 53 -1.01 -7.67 14.01
C ILE A 53 -0.10 -8.18 15.12
N SER A 54 1.19 -7.86 15.11
CA SER A 54 2.16 -8.31 16.12
C SER A 54 1.96 -7.67 17.50
N ARG A 55 1.13 -6.64 17.61
CA ARG A 55 0.77 -5.99 18.89
C ARG A 55 -0.44 -6.65 19.57
N TYR A 56 -1.06 -7.63 18.91
CA TYR A 56 -2.09 -8.53 19.44
C TYR A 56 -1.51 -9.92 19.66
#